data_AF-A0AAW2JIQ2-F1
#
_entry.id   AF-A0AAW2JIQ2-F1
#
_cell.length_a   1.000
_cell.length_b   1.000
_cell.length_c   1.000
_cell.angle_alpha   90.00
_cell.angle_beta   90.00
_cell.angle_gamma   90.00
#
_symmetry.space_group_name_H-M   'P 1'
#
loop_
_entity.id
_entity.type
_entity.pdbx_description
1 polymer ?
#
loop_
_entity_poly.entity_id
_entity_poly.type
_entity_poly.pdbx_seq_one_letter_code
_entity_poly.pdbx_strand_id
1 'polypeptide(L)'
;MRPGLQYSIGDGQQFYVWLDIWHPRGPFDSQLSARTINTGLPSDSLLQCVIRQGRWNWPSAIDFDIQDIISDLPTIHFGQSDSITWISGDGRFTTAAAIAMLQPPSTRVPWR
;
A
#
# COMPACT_ATOMS: atom_id res chain seq x y z
N MET A 1 -5.35 1.74 -5.58
CA MET A 1 -4.36 2.83 -5.74
C MET A 1 -5.00 4.20 -5.58
N ARG A 2 -4.34 5.16 -4.92
CA ARG A 2 -4.76 6.57 -4.98
C ARG A 2 -4.33 7.15 -6.34
N PRO A 3 -5.24 7.75 -7.12
CA PRO A 3 -4.85 8.37 -8.38
C PRO A 3 -3.76 9.42 -8.12
N GLY A 4 -2.78 9.53 -9.02
CA GLY A 4 -1.72 10.55 -8.95
C GLY A 4 -0.57 10.31 -7.99
N LEU A 5 -0.55 9.19 -7.26
CA LEU A 5 0.57 8.79 -6.41
C LEU A 5 1.16 7.44 -6.86
N GLN A 6 2.48 7.36 -6.88
CA GLN A 6 3.24 6.13 -7.09
C GLN A 6 4.00 5.78 -5.82
N TYR A 7 3.80 4.55 -5.37
CA TYR A 7 4.53 3.98 -4.25
C TYR A 7 5.69 3.16 -4.81
N SER A 8 6.89 3.44 -4.35
CA SER A 8 8.11 2.74 -4.71
C SER A 8 8.64 2.02 -3.47
N ILE A 9 8.63 0.69 -3.52
CA ILE A 9 9.02 -0.17 -2.40
C ILE A 9 10.53 -0.40 -2.48
N GLY A 10 11.25 -0.05 -1.43
CA GLY A 10 12.68 -0.21 -1.29
C GLY A 10 13.03 -1.21 -0.19
N ASP A 11 13.47 -0.68 0.95
CA ASP A 11 13.86 -1.45 2.13
C ASP A 11 12.67 -1.88 3.01
N GLY A 12 11.48 -1.35 2.76
CA GLY A 12 10.26 -1.70 3.48
C GLY A 12 10.20 -1.16 4.91
N GLN A 13 11.01 -0.17 5.26
CA GLN A 13 11.06 0.39 6.61
C GLN A 13 10.00 1.47 6.87
N GLN A 14 9.33 1.98 5.83
CA GLN A 14 8.37 3.08 5.95
C GLN A 14 6.93 2.65 5.72
N PHE A 15 6.72 1.58 4.95
CA PHE A 15 5.37 1.11 4.62
C PHE A 15 4.94 -0.07 5.49
N TYR A 16 3.70 -0.02 5.95
CA TYR A 16 3.02 -1.10 6.63
C TYR A 16 2.51 -2.14 5.65
N VAL A 17 2.60 -3.42 6.04
CA VAL A 17 2.09 -4.56 5.27
C VAL A 17 0.59 -4.41 5.02
N TRP A 18 -0.18 -4.12 6.07
CA TRP A 18 -1.64 -4.23 6.05
C TRP A 18 -2.36 -2.91 5.73
N LEU A 19 -1.80 -1.80 6.20
CA LEU A 19 -2.48 -0.51 6.28
C LEU A 19 -2.23 0.39 5.07
N ASP A 20 -1.06 0.26 4.44
CA ASP A 20 -0.66 1.16 3.36
C ASP A 20 -1.15 0.71 1.99
N ILE A 21 -1.32 1.68 1.10
CA ILE A 21 -1.88 1.50 -0.26
C ILE A 21 -0.74 1.35 -1.29
N TRP A 22 0.30 0.59 -0.93
CA TRP A 22 1.40 0.25 -1.85
C TRP A 22 1.01 -0.86 -2.83
N HIS A 23 0.02 -1.68 -2.48
CA HIS A 23 -0.48 -2.74 -3.34
C HIS A 23 -1.41 -2.20 -4.44
N PRO A 24 -1.32 -2.67 -5.71
CA PRO A 24 -2.16 -2.19 -6.80
C PRO A 24 -3.66 -2.27 -6.49
N ARG A 25 -4.07 -3.37 -5.87
CA ARG A 25 -5.46 -3.67 -5.50
C ARG A 25 -5.99 -2.90 -4.28
N GLY A 26 -5.16 -2.07 -3.63
CA GLY A 26 -5.53 -1.33 -2.41
C GLY A 26 -4.96 -1.95 -1.12
N PRO A 27 -5.25 -1.38 0.06
CA PRO A 27 -4.71 -1.91 1.32
C PRO A 27 -5.25 -3.32 1.61
N PHE A 28 -4.42 -4.17 2.20
CA PHE A 28 -4.78 -5.57 2.45
C PHE A 28 -5.95 -5.69 3.44
N ASP A 29 -6.04 -4.82 4.45
CA ASP A 29 -7.15 -4.81 5.42
C ASP A 29 -8.53 -4.56 4.78
N SER A 30 -8.55 -3.90 3.61
CA SER A 30 -9.80 -3.71 2.85
C SER A 30 -10.17 -4.88 1.94
N GLN A 31 -9.19 -5.75 1.63
CA GLN A 31 -9.35 -6.89 0.70
C GLN A 31 -9.51 -8.22 1.43
N LEU A 32 -8.90 -8.34 2.61
CA LEU A 32 -8.98 -9.51 3.47
C LEU A 32 -10.13 -9.31 4.44
N SER A 33 -11.12 -10.19 4.39
CA SER A 33 -12.17 -10.19 5.42
C SER A 33 -11.52 -10.35 6.79
N ALA A 34 -12.13 -9.80 7.85
CA ALA A 34 -11.63 -9.88 9.24
C ALA A 34 -11.34 -11.32 9.75
N ARG A 35 -11.66 -12.36 8.97
CA ARG A 35 -11.40 -13.78 9.24
C ARG A 35 -10.10 -14.32 8.64
N THR A 36 -9.44 -13.59 7.73
CA THR A 36 -8.42 -14.17 6.83
C THR A 36 -6.97 -13.88 7.24
N ILE A 37 -6.70 -12.98 8.19
CA ILE A 37 -5.31 -12.64 8.55
C ILE A 37 -4.80 -13.56 9.66
N ASN A 38 -4.52 -14.82 9.31
CA ASN A 38 -3.68 -15.71 10.12
C ASN A 38 -2.28 -15.85 9.50
N THR A 39 -1.66 -14.74 9.13
CA THR A 39 -0.33 -14.72 8.50
C THR A 39 0.83 -14.86 9.48
N GLY A 40 0.53 -14.84 10.78
CA GLY A 40 1.53 -14.79 11.85
C GLY A 40 2.26 -13.44 11.96
N LEU A 41 1.80 -12.41 11.23
CA LEU A 41 2.35 -11.06 11.28
C LEU A 41 1.41 -10.12 12.06
N PRO A 42 1.93 -9.33 13.01
CA PRO A 42 1.18 -8.26 13.66
C PRO A 42 0.53 -7.28 12.68
N SER A 43 -0.58 -6.65 13.08
CA SER A 43 -1.32 -5.68 12.26
C SER A 43 -0.55 -4.39 11.95
N ASP A 44 0.49 -4.10 12.72
CA ASP A 44 1.41 -2.96 12.58
C ASP A 44 2.76 -3.38 11.95
N SER A 45 2.83 -4.56 11.32
CA SER A 45 4.05 -5.02 10.65
C SER A 45 4.44 -4.11 9.48
N LEU A 46 5.72 -3.79 9.39
CA LEU A 46 6.35 -3.11 8.26
C LEU A 46 6.73 -4.09 7.14
N LEU A 47 6.86 -3.60 5.90
CA LEU A 47 7.24 -4.43 4.75
C LEU A 47 8.61 -5.09 4.91
N GLN A 48 9.52 -4.51 5.69
CA GLN A 48 10.82 -5.12 6.01
C GLN A 48 10.68 -6.54 6.60
N CYS A 49 9.56 -6.86 7.27
CA CYS A 49 9.30 -8.17 7.85
C CYS A 49 9.05 -9.24 6.77
N VAL A 50 8.63 -8.82 5.57
CA VAL A 50 8.29 -9.66 4.43
C VAL A 50 9.19 -9.39 3.22
N ILE A 51 10.28 -8.64 3.39
CA ILE A 51 11.28 -8.38 2.36
C ILE A 51 12.63 -8.93 2.82
N ARG A 52 13.25 -9.78 1.99
CA ARG A 52 14.63 -10.22 2.20
C ARG A 52 15.40 -10.12 0.89
N GLN A 53 16.54 -9.43 0.95
CA GLN A 53 17.47 -9.27 -0.19
C GLN A 53 16.74 -8.78 -1.47
N GLY A 54 15.82 -7.83 -1.33
CA GLY A 54 15.09 -7.26 -2.47
C GLY A 54 14.03 -8.17 -3.06
N ARG A 55 13.58 -9.19 -2.31
CA ARG A 55 12.54 -10.12 -2.72
C ARG A 55 11.49 -10.26 -1.64
N TRP A 56 10.25 -10.50 -2.06
CA TRP A 56 9.17 -10.86 -1.17
C TRP A 56 9.47 -12.21 -0.51
N ASN A 57 9.40 -12.23 0.80
CA ASN A 57 9.67 -13.37 1.66
C ASN A 57 8.59 -13.43 2.74
N TRP A 58 7.42 -13.91 2.35
CA TRP A 58 6.28 -14.04 3.25
C TRP A 58 6.40 -15.28 4.15
N PRO A 59 5.78 -15.29 5.35
CA PRO A 59 5.74 -16.45 6.23
C PRO A 59 5.11 -17.68 5.57
N SER A 60 5.44 -18.89 5.99
CA SER A 60 4.88 -20.11 5.38
C SER A 60 3.38 -20.33 5.66
N ALA A 61 2.82 -19.64 6.66
CA ALA A 61 1.44 -19.78 7.12
C ALA A 61 0.46 -18.84 6.37
N ILE A 62 0.69 -18.56 5.10
CA ILE A 62 -0.19 -17.70 4.31
C ILE A 62 -1.44 -18.48 3.90
N ASP A 63 -2.62 -17.94 4.22
CA ASP A 63 -3.91 -18.46 3.79
C ASP A 63 -4.08 -18.39 2.26
N PHE A 64 -4.89 -19.27 1.68
CA PHE A 64 -5.09 -19.37 0.22
C PHE A 64 -5.64 -18.06 -0.38
N ASP A 65 -6.51 -17.36 0.35
CA ASP A 65 -7.08 -16.07 -0.05
C ASP A 65 -6.01 -14.98 -0.22
N ILE A 66 -4.88 -15.09 0.49
CA ILE A 66 -3.78 -14.11 0.43
C ILE A 66 -2.85 -14.42 -0.74
N GLN A 67 -2.78 -15.68 -1.21
CA GLN A 67 -1.94 -16.08 -2.34
C GLN A 67 -2.31 -15.34 -3.64
N ASP A 68 -3.61 -15.14 -3.92
CA ASP A 68 -4.08 -14.37 -5.08
C ASP A 68 -3.66 -12.89 -5.01
N ILE A 69 -3.55 -12.33 -3.80
CA ILE A 69 -3.12 -10.95 -3.63
C ILE A 69 -1.59 -10.87 -3.76
N ILE A 70 -0.87 -11.85 -3.22
CA ILE A 70 0.59 -11.94 -3.30
C ILE A 70 1.11 -12.17 -4.72
N SER A 71 0.31 -12.71 -5.64
CA SER A 71 0.75 -12.85 -7.04
C SER A 71 0.92 -11.52 -7.78
N ASP A 72 0.25 -10.45 -7.33
CA ASP A 72 0.26 -9.14 -7.98
C ASP A 72 1.18 -8.12 -7.29
N LEU A 73 2.19 -8.61 -6.56
CA LEU A 73 3.06 -7.74 -5.77
C LEU A 73 3.95 -6.83 -6.64
N PRO A 74 4.17 -5.57 -6.22
CA PRO A 74 5.08 -4.67 -6.94
C PRO A 74 6.52 -5.16 -6.90
N THR A 75 7.31 -4.73 -7.87
CA THR A 75 8.76 -4.91 -7.85
C THR A 75 9.37 -4.16 -6.67
N ILE A 76 10.32 -4.79 -5.99
CA ILE A 76 11.13 -4.18 -4.93
C ILE A 76 12.39 -3.56 -5.56
N HIS A 77 12.65 -2.29 -5.27
CA HIS A 77 13.84 -1.56 -5.68
C HIS A 77 14.98 -1.77 -4.67
N PHE A 78 15.67 -2.91 -4.79
CA PHE A 78 16.73 -3.30 -3.86
C PHE A 78 17.84 -2.24 -3.73
N GLY A 79 18.23 -1.94 -2.49
CA GLY A 79 19.25 -0.93 -2.17
C GLY A 79 18.73 0.52 -2.19
N GLN A 80 17.42 0.72 -2.40
CA GLN A 80 16.77 2.02 -2.27
C GLN A 80 15.89 2.07 -1.02
N SER A 81 15.59 3.26 -0.52
CA SER A 81 14.59 3.47 0.53
C SER A 81 13.18 3.56 -0.08
N ASP A 82 12.19 3.24 0.74
CA ASP A 82 10.79 3.48 0.40
C ASP A 82 10.55 4.94 0.00
N SER A 83 9.66 5.16 -0.98
CA SER A 83 9.29 6.52 -1.41
C SER A 83 7.91 6.59 -2.02
N ILE A 84 7.31 7.78 -1.93
CA ILE A 84 6.04 8.11 -2.59
C ILE A 84 6.30 9.29 -3.52
N THR A 85 6.00 9.13 -4.81
CA THR A 85 6.19 10.16 -5.83
C THR A 85 4.84 10.55 -6.45
N TRP A 86 4.76 11.81 -6.88
CA TRP A 86 3.58 12.32 -7.58
C TRP A 86 3.68 12.00 -9.07
N ILE A 87 2.67 11.31 -9.61
CA ILE A 87 2.49 11.17 -11.05
C ILE A 87 1.37 12.13 -11.47
N SER A 88 1.73 13.35 -11.88
CA SER A 88 0.78 14.19 -12.63
C SER A 88 0.98 13.96 -14.11
N GLY A 89 -0.11 13.83 -14.89
CA GLY A 89 -0.04 13.62 -16.35
C GLY A 89 0.63 14.78 -17.11
N ASP A 90 0.72 15.95 -16.49
CA ASP A 90 1.43 17.15 -16.96
C ASP A 90 2.74 17.43 -16.19
N GLY A 91 3.14 16.52 -15.29
CA GLY A 91 4.35 16.60 -14.48
C GLY A 91 4.36 17.70 -13.40
N ARG A 92 3.27 18.42 -13.17
CA ARG A 92 3.24 19.55 -12.22
C ARG A 92 2.45 19.24 -10.96
N PHE A 93 3.16 19.12 -9.84
CA PHE A 93 2.55 19.13 -8.52
C PHE A 93 1.92 20.51 -8.25
N THR A 94 0.66 20.53 -7.85
CA THR A 94 0.03 21.71 -7.25
C THR A 94 -0.63 21.33 -5.93
N THR A 95 -0.52 22.20 -4.92
CA THR A 95 -1.18 21.99 -3.63
C THR A 95 -2.69 21.81 -3.78
N ALA A 96 -3.31 22.50 -4.75
CA ALA A 96 -4.74 22.37 -5.03
C ALA A 96 -5.12 20.96 -5.55
N ALA A 97 -4.35 20.40 -6.49
CA ALA A 97 -4.58 19.05 -6.98
C ALA A 97 -4.37 18.00 -5.87
N ALA A 98 -3.32 18.17 -5.07
CA ALA A 98 -3.06 17.29 -3.94
C ALA A 98 -4.21 17.29 -2.91
N ILE A 99 -4.72 18.47 -2.56
CA ILE A 99 -5.86 18.60 -1.64
C ILE A 99 -7.11 17.95 -2.23
N ALA A 100 -7.44 18.21 -3.51
CA ALA A 100 -8.60 17.63 -4.16
C ALA A 100 -8.57 16.08 -4.19
N MET A 101 -7.39 15.48 -4.28
CA MET A 101 -7.22 14.02 -4.25
C MET A 101 -7.28 13.42 -2.84
N LEU A 102 -6.84 14.16 -1.83
CA LEU A 102 -6.84 13.71 -0.43
C LEU A 102 -8.19 13.92 0.25
N GLN A 103 -9.00 14.85 -0.24
CA GLN A 103 -10.31 15.11 0.31
C GLN A 103 -11.29 13.99 -0.06
N PRO A 104 -11.94 13.33 0.92
CA PRO A 104 -13.07 12.48 0.61
C PRO A 104 -14.17 13.33 -0.07
N PRO A 105 -14.96 12.76 -1.00
CA PRO A 105 -16.05 13.49 -1.61
C PRO A 105 -16.92 14.06 -0.50
N SER A 106 -17.03 15.40 -0.45
CA SER A 106 -17.72 16.05 0.67
C SER A 106 -19.12 15.46 0.77
N THR A 107 -19.43 14.78 1.87
CA THR A 107 -20.83 14.58 2.24
C THR A 107 -21.33 15.98 2.51
N ARG A 108 -22.14 16.55 1.61
CA ARG A 108 -22.84 17.81 1.88
C ARG A 108 -23.64 17.57 3.16
N VAL A 109 -23.09 17.97 4.30
CA VAL A 109 -23.83 17.96 5.56
C VAL A 109 -24.92 19.00 5.38
N PRO A 110 -26.20 18.59 5.37
CA PRO A 110 -27.30 19.51 5.19
C PRO A 110 -27.48 20.22 6.52
N TRP A 111 -26.66 21.23 6.77
CA TRP A 111 -26.96 22.18 7.82
C TRP A 111 -28.25 22.90 7.40
N ARG A 112 -29.28 22.75 8.24
CA ARG A 112 -30.62 23.32 8.09
C ARG A 112 -30.61 24.84 8.17
#